data_AF-A0A3B9V9Y9-F1
#
_entry.id   AF-A0A3B9V9Y9-F1
#
_cell.length_a   1.000
_cell.length_b   1.000
_cell.length_c   1.000
_cell.angle_alpha   90.00
_cell.angle_beta   90.00
_cell.angle_gamma   90.00
#
_symmetry.space_group_name_H-M   'P 1'
#
loop_
_entity.id
_entity.type
_entity.pdbx_description
1 polymer ?
#
loop_
_entity_poly.entity_id
_entity_poly.type
_entity_poly.pdbx_seq_one_letter_code
_entity_poly.pdbx_strand_id
1 'polypeptide(L)' 'LFFNSEIIEAEEVVIPHPLLHKRRFVLTPLAEIASNFIHPVLKKSVSELLQEVDDDKKVLHHIEQ' A
#
# COMPACT_ATOMS: atom_id res chain seq x y z
N LEU A 1 -7.72 -2.06 0.88
CA LEU A 1 -6.41 -1.43 1.18
C LEU A 1 -6.63 -0.05 1.79
N PHE A 2 -7.37 0.81 1.09
CA PHE A 2 -7.90 2.08 1.59
C PHE A 2 -9.40 2.10 1.34
N PHE A 3 -10.14 2.85 2.15
CA PHE A 3 -11.53 3.23 1.87
C PHE A 3 -11.58 4.76 1.92
N ASN A 4 -11.51 5.39 0.75
CA ASN A 4 -11.32 6.84 0.63
C ASN A 4 -10.12 7.32 1.49
N SER A 5 -10.36 8.31 2.35
CA SER A 5 -9.42 8.78 3.38
C SER A 5 -9.85 8.35 4.79
N GLU A 6 -10.78 7.41 4.90
CA GLU A 6 -11.35 6.98 6.18
C GLU A 6 -10.39 6.05 6.92
N ILE A 7 -10.44 6.16 8.25
CA ILE A 7 -9.76 5.26 9.16
C ILE A 7 -10.87 4.49 9.87
N ILE A 8 -10.92 3.19 9.63
CA ILE A 8 -11.93 2.29 10.21
C ILE A 8 -11.20 1.29 11.09
N GLU A 9 -11.56 1.28 12.37
CA GLU A 9 -11.06 0.31 13.35
C GLU A 9 -12.28 -0.37 13.96
N ALA A 10 -12.57 -1.57 13.47
CA ALA A 10 -13.63 -2.44 13.95
C ALA A 10 -13.04 -3.81 14.30
N GLU A 11 -13.73 -4.57 15.15
CA GLU A 11 -13.28 -5.87 15.66
C GLU A 11 -12.86 -6.85 14.55
N GLU A 12 -13.48 -6.76 13.37
CA GLU A 12 -13.19 -7.62 12.22
C GLU A 12 -12.46 -6.92 11.07
N VAL A 13 -12.36 -5.58 11.09
CA VAL A 13 -11.89 -4.79 9.94
C VAL A 13 -11.03 -3.61 10.39
N VAL A 14 -9.79 -3.56 9.87
CA VAL A 14 -8.88 -2.42 10.04
C VAL A 14 -8.52 -1.82 8.68
N ILE A 15 -8.87 -0.55 8.47
CA ILE A 15 -8.56 0.23 7.27
C ILE A 15 -7.91 1.55 7.69
N PRO A 16 -6.78 1.95 7.09
CA PRO A 16 -5.94 1.17 6.19
C PRO A 16 -5.27 -0.02 6.91
N HIS A 17 -5.05 -1.11 6.18
CA HIS A 17 -4.48 -2.33 6.77
C HIS A 17 -3.09 -2.04 7.38
N PRO A 18 -2.83 -2.40 8.65
CA PRO A 18 -1.69 -1.90 9.41
C PRO A 18 -0.32 -2.30 8.81
N LEU A 19 -0.22 -3.48 8.18
CA LEU A 19 1.02 -3.96 7.56
C LEU A 19 1.12 -3.70 6.05
N LEU A 20 0.23 -2.89 5.47
CA LEU A 20 0.25 -2.58 4.04
C LEU A 20 1.59 -1.98 3.61
N HIS A 21 2.09 -1.03 4.39
CA HIS A 21 3.33 -0.31 4.13
C HIS A 21 4.60 -1.17 4.18
N LYS A 22 4.49 -2.47 4.51
CA LYS A 22 5.62 -3.41 4.57
C LYS A 22 5.65 -4.40 3.42
N ARG A 23 4.66 -4.38 2.53
CA ARG A 23 4.47 -5.41 1.49
C ARG A 23 4.68 -4.82 0.11
N ARG A 24 5.79 -5.18 -0.54
CA ARG A 24 6.14 -4.61 -1.86
C ARG A 24 5.09 -4.92 -2.91
N PHE A 25 4.56 -6.14 -2.93
CA PHE A 25 3.53 -6.58 -3.88
C PHE A 25 2.21 -5.80 -3.79
N VAL A 26 1.95 -5.11 -2.68
CA VAL A 26 0.77 -4.26 -2.51
C VAL A 26 1.08 -2.84 -2.99
N LEU A 27 2.25 -2.32 -2.60
CA LEU A 27 2.66 -0.96 -2.90
C LEU A 27 3.09 -0.76 -4.35
N THR A 28 3.66 -1.77 -5.01
CA THR A 28 4.06 -1.71 -6.43
C THR A 28 2.88 -1.39 -7.37
N PRO A 29 1.81 -2.21 -7.45
CA PRO A 29 0.68 -1.89 -8.31
C PRO A 29 -0.06 -0.63 -7.83
N LEU A 30 -0.07 -0.35 -6.52
CA LEU A 30 -0.68 0.86 -5.99
C LEU A 30 0.08 2.13 -6.42
N ALA A 31 1.40 2.08 -6.49
CA ALA A 31 2.23 3.19 -6.95
C ALA A 31 2.04 3.45 -8.45
N GLU A 32 1.80 2.39 -9.25
CA GLU A 32 1.51 2.52 -10.68
C GLU A 32 0.22 3.30 -10.94
N ILE A 33 -0.82 3.11 -10.11
CA ILE A 33 -2.11 3.78 -10.27
C ILE A 33 -2.26 5.08 -9.46
N ALA A 34 -1.56 5.21 -8.32
CA ALA A 34 -1.79 6.26 -7.34
C ALA A 34 -0.54 6.58 -6.50
N SER A 35 0.61 6.78 -7.14
CA SER A 35 1.90 7.11 -6.49
C SER A 35 1.83 8.29 -5.50
N ASN A 36 1.04 9.32 -5.83
CA ASN A 36 0.90 10.54 -5.04
C ASN A 36 -0.17 10.45 -3.94
N PHE A 37 -0.87 9.32 -3.82
CA PHE A 37 -1.88 9.16 -2.78
C PHE A 37 -1.20 9.17 -1.40
N ILE A 38 -1.71 9.99 -0.49
CA ILE A 38 -1.14 10.14 0.84
C ILE A 38 -1.83 9.17 1.80
N HIS A 39 -1.03 8.30 2.43
CA HIS A 39 -1.53 7.38 3.44
C HIS A 39 -2.11 8.16 4.63
N PRO A 40 -3.39 7.95 5.02
CA PRO A 40 -4.08 8.81 5.97
C PRO A 40 -3.45 8.79 7.38
N VAL A 41 -2.87 7.66 7.78
CA VAL A 41 -2.13 7.48 9.05
C VAL A 41 -0.65 7.91 8.95
N LEU A 42 0.13 7.32 8.05
CA LEU A 42 1.58 7.56 7.95
C LEU A 42 1.95 8.94 7.36
N LYS A 43 1.00 9.61 6.70
CA LYS A 43 1.20 10.91 6.01
C LYS A 43 2.31 10.91 4.96
N LYS A 44 2.65 9.73 4.44
CA LYS A 44 3.60 9.52 3.35
C LYS A 44 2.87 9.15 2.07
N SER A 45 3.43 9.50 0.92
CA SER A 45 2.92 9.05 -0.37
C SER A 45 3.13 7.55 -0.55
N VAL A 46 2.35 6.93 -1.44
CA VAL A 46 2.57 5.52 -1.82
C VAL A 46 3.97 5.32 -2.39
N SER A 47 4.52 6.29 -3.14
CA SER A 47 5.88 6.22 -3.66
C SER A 47 6.94 6.23 -2.55
N GLU A 48 6.80 7.07 -1.53
CA GLU A 48 7.68 7.09 -0.36
C GLU A 48 7.61 5.76 0.40
N LEU A 49 6.39 5.25 0.63
CA LEU A 49 6.20 3.96 1.28
C LEU A 49 6.83 2.81 0.48
N LEU A 50 6.76 2.83 -0.85
CA LEU A 50 7.38 1.82 -1.70
C LEU A 50 8.92 1.87 -1.66
N GLN A 51 9.52 3.05 -1.47
CA GLN A 51 10.96 3.21 -1.29
C GLN A 51 11.44 2.73 0.07
N GLU A 52 10.63 2.93 1.12
CA GLU A 52 10.95 2.50 2.49
C GLU A 52 10.70 1.01 2.75
N VAL A 53 10.04 0.31 1.83
CA VAL A 53 9.83 -1.14 1.94
C VAL A 53 11.15 -1.89 1.78
N ASP A 54 11.57 -2.49 2.88
CA ASP A 54 12.67 -3.44 2.98
C ASP A 54 12.14 -4.89 2.81
N ASP A 55 11.50 -5.14 1.66
CA ASP A 55 10.99 -6.46 1.27
C ASP A 55 11.70 -6.89 -0.02
N ASP A 56 12.64 -7.82 0.12
CA ASP A 56 13.49 -8.35 -0.97
C ASP A 56 12.70 -9.17 -2.02
N LYS A 57 11.41 -9.38 -1.80
CA LYS A 57 10.54 -10.14 -2.71
C LYS A 57 10.22 -9.31 -3.94
N LYS A 58 10.89 -9.64 -5.05
CA LYS A 58 10.55 -9.12 -6.39
C LYS A 58 9.12 -9.52 -6.75
N VAL A 59 8.31 -8.52 -7.13
CA VAL A 59 6.96 -8.74 -7.66
C VAL A 59 7.12 -9.26 -9.09
N LEU A 60 6.71 -10.49 -9.35
CA LEU A 60 6.66 -11.04 -10.71
C LEU A 60 5.38 -10.53 -11.38
N HIS A 61 5.54 -9.72 -12.43
CA HIS A 61 4.43 -9.28 -13.27
C HIS A 61 4.05 -10.46 -14.19
N HIS A 62 3.09 -11.29 -13.77
CA HIS A 62 2.56 -12.35 -14.63
C HIS A 62 1.52 -11.72 -15.57
N ILE A 63 1.98 -11.26 -16.74
CA ILE A 63 1.10 -10.83 -17.82
C ILE A 63 0.74 -12.08 -18.62
N GLU A 64 -0.47 -12.62 -18.45
CA GLU A 64 -0.99 -13.59 -19.41
C GLU A 64 -1.43 -12.83 -20.67
N GLN A 65 -0.86 -13.25 -21.80
CA GLN A 65 -1.20 -12.84 -23.16
C GLN A 65 -2.54 -13.42 -23.60
#